data_AF-A0A0Q1C2S3-F1
#
_entry.id   AF-A0A0Q1C2S3-F1
#
_cell.length_a   1.000
_cell.length_b   1.000
_cell.length_c   1.000
_cell.angle_alpha   90.00
_cell.angle_beta   90.00
_cell.angle_gamma   90.00
#
_symmetry.space_group_name_H-M   'P 1'
#
loop_
_entity.id
_entity.type
_entity.pdbx_description
1 polymer ?
#
loop_
_entity_poly.entity_id
_entity_poly.type
_entity_poly.pdbx_seq_one_letter_code
_entity_poly.pdbx_strand_id
1 'polypeptide(L)'
;MRRLLLALYPKPWRARYGDEFAALLQETPLTLAAIVDVLRHAVGLRLRARPRVAQIAGSVLATAAVEAMASRAGLTDNILWAPTTPLRALALVAVLAPTALVTGSATRRRLRRRDHEPA
;
A
#
# COMPACT_ATOMS: atom_id res chain seq x y z
N MET A 1 -21.61 2.67 18.16
CA MET A 1 -20.15 2.50 17.96
C MET A 1 -19.76 1.15 17.37
N ARG A 2 -20.18 0.01 17.93
CA ARG A 2 -19.82 -1.35 17.45
C ARG A 2 -20.22 -1.64 15.99
N ARG A 3 -21.42 -1.21 15.56
CA ARG A 3 -21.85 -1.32 14.14
C ARG A 3 -20.97 -0.49 13.17
N LEU A 4 -20.43 0.65 13.61
CA LEU A 4 -19.51 1.46 12.81
C LEU A 4 -18.17 0.74 12.63
N LEU A 5 -17.68 0.08 13.70
CA LEU A 5 -16.45 -0.72 13.64
C LEU A 5 -16.59 -1.89 12.66
N LEU A 6 -17.72 -2.59 12.68
CA LEU A 6 -18.03 -3.63 11.68
C LEU A 6 -18.08 -3.04 10.26
N ALA A 7 -18.69 -1.87 10.05
CA ALA A 7 -18.80 -1.25 8.74
C ALA A 7 -17.44 -0.91 8.08
N LEU A 8 -16.36 -0.81 8.87
CA LEU A 8 -15.00 -0.65 8.35
C LEU A 8 -14.52 -1.86 7.57
N TYR A 9 -15.08 -3.05 7.80
CA TYR A 9 -14.65 -4.26 7.11
C TYR A 9 -15.25 -4.40 5.71
N PRO A 10 -14.48 -4.93 4.73
CA PRO A 10 -14.96 -5.10 3.36
C PRO A 10 -16.15 -6.09 3.28
N LYS A 11 -17.09 -5.85 2.35
CA LYS A 11 -18.34 -6.64 2.21
C LYS A 11 -18.12 -8.17 2.15
N PRO A 12 -17.15 -8.71 1.38
CA PRO A 12 -16.93 -10.16 1.31
C PRO A 12 -16.47 -10.77 2.64
N TRP A 13 -15.70 -10.01 3.42
CA TRP A 13 -15.24 -10.44 4.74
C TRP A 13 -16.41 -10.46 5.73
N ARG A 14 -17.25 -9.41 5.71
CA ARG A 14 -18.43 -9.33 6.57
C ARG A 14 -19.44 -10.44 6.28
N ALA A 15 -19.59 -10.83 5.03
CA ALA A 15 -20.48 -11.93 4.65
C ALA A 15 -20.02 -13.29 5.21
N ARG A 16 -18.73 -13.44 5.56
CA ARG A 16 -18.15 -14.72 6.01
C ARG A 16 -17.91 -14.77 7.52
N TYR A 17 -17.54 -13.65 8.14
CA TYR A 17 -17.12 -13.59 9.56
C TYR A 17 -17.82 -12.46 10.35
N GLY A 18 -18.75 -11.75 9.73
CA GLY A 18 -19.35 -10.55 10.32
C GLY A 18 -20.18 -10.83 11.57
N ASP A 19 -20.93 -11.92 11.58
CA ASP A 19 -21.83 -12.26 12.68
C ASP A 19 -21.06 -12.77 13.90
N GLU A 20 -20.07 -13.65 13.69
CA GLU A 20 -19.14 -14.11 14.74
C GLU A 20 -18.37 -12.93 15.36
N PHE A 21 -17.83 -12.05 14.52
CA PHE A 21 -17.09 -10.89 15.00
C PHE A 21 -17.99 -9.88 15.72
N ALA A 22 -19.26 -9.76 15.32
CA ALA A 22 -20.24 -8.93 16.02
C ALA A 22 -20.53 -9.45 17.43
N ALA A 23 -20.64 -10.77 17.61
CA ALA A 23 -20.81 -11.41 18.92
C ALA A 23 -19.57 -11.15 19.81
N LEU A 24 -18.36 -11.35 19.28
CA LEU A 24 -17.11 -11.06 20.00
C LEU A 24 -17.00 -9.59 20.43
N LEU A 25 -17.39 -8.66 19.55
CA LEU A 25 -17.45 -7.23 19.87
C LEU A 25 -18.49 -6.91 20.95
N GLN A 26 -19.54 -7.72 21.10
CA GLN A 26 -20.54 -7.52 22.15
C GLN A 26 -20.00 -7.88 23.53
N GLU A 27 -19.26 -8.98 23.62
CA GLU A 27 -18.67 -9.52 24.85
C GLU A 27 -17.40 -8.76 25.27
N THR A 28 -16.69 -8.14 24.32
CA THR A 28 -15.45 -7.41 24.62
C THR A 28 -15.73 -5.98 25.13
N PRO A 29 -15.13 -5.55 26.25
CA PRO A 29 -15.20 -4.15 26.68
C PRO A 29 -14.51 -3.25 25.65
N LEU A 30 -15.20 -2.18 25.24
CA LEU A 30 -14.70 -1.21 24.26
C LEU A 30 -13.64 -0.31 24.88
N THR A 31 -12.42 -0.80 25.00
CA THR A 31 -11.25 0.00 25.36
C THR A 31 -10.71 0.72 24.12
N LEU A 32 -9.99 1.83 24.32
CA LEU A 32 -9.33 2.55 23.22
C LEU A 32 -8.34 1.63 22.47
N ALA A 33 -7.63 0.77 23.21
CA ALA A 33 -6.73 -0.22 22.63
C ALA A 33 -7.46 -1.20 21.70
N ALA A 34 -8.63 -1.69 22.10
CA ALA A 34 -9.45 -2.56 21.26
C ALA A 34 -9.93 -1.84 19.99
N ILE A 35 -10.32 -0.56 20.09
CA ILE A 35 -10.71 0.24 18.92
C ILE A 35 -9.55 0.37 17.93
N VAL A 36 -8.35 0.68 18.42
CA VAL A 36 -7.14 0.82 17.58
C VAL A 36 -6.78 -0.51 16.91
N ASP A 37 -6.89 -1.63 17.62
CA ASP A 37 -6.59 -2.95 17.06
C ASP A 37 -7.58 -3.34 15.95
N VAL A 38 -8.88 -3.13 16.18
CA VAL A 38 -9.93 -3.35 15.17
C VAL A 38 -9.70 -2.47 13.94
N LEU A 39 -9.33 -1.20 14.13
CA LEU A 39 -8.99 -0.29 13.04
C LEU A 39 -7.80 -0.80 12.23
N ARG A 40 -6.70 -1.20 12.90
CA ARG A 40 -5.50 -1.75 12.26
C ARG A 40 -5.85 -2.97 11.41
N HIS A 41 -6.65 -3.88 11.95
CA HIS A 41 -7.06 -5.09 11.26
C HIS A 41 -7.95 -4.80 10.04
N ALA A 42 -8.93 -3.91 10.19
CA ALA A 42 -9.81 -3.48 9.10
C ALA A 42 -9.03 -2.82 7.95
N VAL A 43 -8.06 -1.95 8.28
CA VAL A 43 -7.16 -1.32 7.30
C VAL A 43 -6.33 -2.38 6.57
N GLY A 44 -5.73 -3.33 7.30
CA GLY A 44 -4.97 -4.42 6.70
C GLY A 44 -5.78 -5.25 5.70
N LEU A 45 -7.02 -5.60 6.06
CA LEU A 45 -7.94 -6.31 5.15
C LEU A 45 -8.31 -5.48 3.92
N ARG A 46 -8.54 -4.17 4.08
CA ARG A 46 -8.83 -3.28 2.94
C ARG A 46 -7.65 -3.15 1.99
N LEU A 47 -6.43 -3.07 2.51
CA LEU A 47 -5.22 -3.05 1.69
C LEU A 47 -5.05 -4.36 0.92
N ARG A 48 -5.29 -5.50 1.57
CA ARG A 48 -5.27 -6.83 0.91
C ARG A 48 -6.36 -6.99 -0.15
N ALA A 49 -7.56 -6.44 0.08
CA ALA A 49 -8.65 -6.46 -0.89
C ALA A 49 -8.40 -5.56 -2.11
N ARG A 50 -7.46 -4.61 -2.01
CA ARG A 50 -7.10 -3.68 -3.09
C ARG A 50 -5.59 -3.70 -3.33
N PRO A 51 -5.04 -4.83 -3.83
CA PRO A 51 -3.60 -5.03 -3.92
C PRO A 51 -2.91 -3.97 -4.79
N ARG A 52 -3.58 -3.46 -5.84
CA ARG A 52 -3.06 -2.36 -6.66
C ARG A 52 -2.92 -1.04 -5.89
N VAL A 53 -3.92 -0.69 -5.08
CA VAL A 53 -3.88 0.54 -4.28
C VAL A 53 -2.78 0.44 -3.23
N ALA A 54 -2.64 -0.72 -2.59
CA ALA A 54 -1.56 -0.99 -1.64
C ALA A 54 -0.18 -0.91 -2.32
N GLN A 55 -0.03 -1.46 -3.53
CA GLN A 55 1.20 -1.40 -4.32
C GLN A 55 1.56 0.04 -4.71
N ILE A 56 0.59 0.84 -5.17
CA ILE A 56 0.80 2.25 -5.51
C ILE A 56 1.21 3.04 -4.26
N ALA A 57 0.47 2.90 -3.15
CA ALA A 57 0.78 3.57 -1.90
C ALA A 57 2.17 3.18 -1.36
N GLY A 58 2.52 1.89 -1.41
CA GLY A 58 3.84 1.40 -1.04
C GLY A 58 4.95 1.97 -1.91
N SER A 59 4.72 2.08 -3.22
CA SER A 59 5.67 2.73 -4.14
C SER A 59 5.88 4.20 -3.80
N VAL A 60 4.81 4.96 -3.54
CA VAL A 60 4.90 6.38 -3.17
C VAL A 60 5.70 6.56 -1.87
N LEU A 61 5.41 5.75 -0.86
CA LEU A 61 6.13 5.80 0.42
C LEU A 61 7.62 5.44 0.28
N ALA A 62 7.92 4.41 -0.50
CA ALA A 62 9.30 4.00 -0.76
C ALA A 62 10.08 5.11 -1.49
N THR A 63 9.50 5.68 -2.55
CA THR A 63 10.08 6.82 -3.28
C THR A 63 10.33 8.00 -2.35
N ALA A 64 9.34 8.41 -1.55
CA ALA A 64 9.48 9.51 -0.60
C ALA A 64 10.54 9.25 0.49
N ALA A 65 10.65 8.01 0.98
CA ALA A 65 11.66 7.64 1.97
C ALA A 65 13.09 7.73 1.40
N VAL A 66 13.30 7.23 0.19
CA VAL A 66 14.61 7.31 -0.48
C VAL A 66 14.95 8.76 -0.80
N GLU A 67 14.00 9.56 -1.26
CA GLU A 67 14.19 10.99 -1.51
C GLU A 67 14.54 11.76 -0.23
N ALA A 68 13.85 11.48 0.89
CA ALA A 68 14.16 12.07 2.18
C ALA A 68 15.57 11.69 2.66
N MET A 69 15.98 10.44 2.44
CA MET A 69 17.34 9.97 2.76
C MET A 69 18.39 10.68 1.90
N ALA A 70 18.16 10.77 0.59
CA ALA A 70 19.04 11.44 -0.36
C ALA A 70 19.19 12.93 -0.03
N SER A 71 18.10 13.59 0.39
CA SER A 71 18.10 14.99 0.77
C SER A 71 18.89 15.24 2.05
N ARG A 72 18.73 14.35 3.05
CA ARG A 72 19.56 14.40 4.28
C ARG A 72 21.04 14.16 4.01
N ALA A 73 21.38 13.46 2.93
CA ALA A 73 22.75 13.17 2.52
C ALA A 73 23.36 14.23 1.58
N GLY A 74 22.67 15.34 1.28
CA GLY A 74 23.16 16.38 0.34
C GLY A 74 23.24 15.92 -1.11
N LEU A 75 22.57 14.81 -1.45
CA LEU A 75 22.59 14.27 -2.81
C LEU A 75 21.64 15.01 -3.74
N THR A 76 20.75 15.84 -3.21
CA THR A 76 19.66 16.52 -3.92
C THR A 76 19.89 18.02 -4.14
N ASP A 77 21.09 18.54 -3.83
CA ASP A 77 21.45 19.97 -3.95
C ASP A 77 21.40 20.55 -5.38
N ASN A 78 20.99 19.75 -6.37
CA ASN A 78 20.86 20.16 -7.75
C ASN A 78 19.39 20.14 -8.18
N ILE A 79 18.90 21.27 -8.71
CA ILE A 79 17.51 21.52 -9.17
C ILE A 79 17.01 20.44 -10.14
N LEU A 80 17.90 19.79 -10.89
CA LEU A 80 17.56 18.78 -11.89
C LEU A 80 17.81 17.32 -11.45
N TRP A 81 18.31 17.09 -10.23
CA TRP A 81 18.80 15.75 -9.83
C TRP A 81 19.78 15.15 -10.86
N ALA A 82 20.55 16.01 -11.53
CA ALA A 82 21.40 15.55 -12.61
C ALA A 82 22.42 14.55 -12.04
N PRO A 83 22.55 13.34 -12.64
CA PRO A 83 23.42 12.28 -12.15
C PRO A 83 24.88 12.58 -12.51
N THR A 84 25.39 13.70 -12.03
CA THR A 84 26.77 14.16 -12.26
C THR A 84 27.80 13.31 -11.52
N THR A 85 27.36 12.52 -10.54
CA THR A 85 28.18 11.57 -9.79
C THR A 85 27.52 10.19 -9.78
N PRO A 86 28.30 9.10 -9.70
CA PRO A 86 27.75 7.73 -9.65
C PRO A 86 26.82 7.51 -8.45
N LEU A 87 27.10 8.16 -7.32
CA LEU A 87 26.25 8.09 -6.13
C LEU A 87 24.87 8.74 -6.36
N ARG A 88 24.81 9.87 -7.06
CA ARG A 88 23.54 10.51 -7.46
C ARG A 88 22.78 9.69 -8.49
N ALA A 89 23.48 9.04 -9.42
CA ALA A 89 22.88 8.11 -10.37
C ALA A 89 22.21 6.92 -9.65
N LEU A 90 22.87 6.34 -8.65
CA LEU A 90 22.29 5.27 -7.82
C LEU A 90 21.09 5.75 -7.02
N ALA A 91 21.15 6.95 -6.43
CA ALA A 91 20.00 7.53 -5.72
C ALA A 91 18.80 7.73 -6.65
N LEU A 92 19.02 8.25 -7.86
CA LEU A 92 17.97 8.42 -8.87
C LEU A 92 17.33 7.08 -9.26
N VAL A 93 18.14 6.05 -9.52
CA VAL A 93 17.64 4.70 -9.81
C VAL A 93 16.83 4.14 -8.64
N ALA A 94 17.30 4.31 -7.40
CA ALA A 94 16.62 3.83 -6.21
C ALA A 94 15.25 4.52 -5.99
N VAL A 95 15.14 5.80 -6.35
CA VAL A 95 13.88 6.57 -6.22
C VAL A 95 12.86 6.16 -7.28
N LEU A 96 13.31 5.87 -8.50
CA LEU A 96 12.47 5.47 -9.63
C LEU A 96 12.13 3.97 -9.65
N ALA A 97 12.94 3.12 -9.01
CA ALA A 97 12.74 1.67 -9.02
C ALA A 97 11.35 1.21 -8.52
N PRO A 98 10.79 1.77 -7.42
CA PRO A 98 9.45 1.39 -6.95
C PRO A 98 8.36 1.66 -7.99
N THR A 99 8.38 2.82 -8.65
CA THR A 99 7.37 3.20 -9.64
C THR A 99 7.54 2.42 -10.94
N ALA A 100 8.78 2.14 -11.36
CA ALA A 100 9.09 1.28 -12.50
C ALA A 100 8.59 -0.16 -12.30
N LEU A 101 8.71 -0.72 -11.09
CA LEU A 101 8.19 -2.05 -10.76
C LEU A 101 6.65 -2.12 -10.79
N VAL A 102 5.97 -1.09 -10.28
CA VAL A 102 4.50 -1.03 -10.31
C VAL A 102 3.97 -0.88 -11.74
N THR A 103 4.59 -0.02 -12.55
CA THR A 103 4.19 0.17 -13.96
C THR A 103 4.52 -1.05 -14.81
N GLY A 104 5.73 -1.61 -14.70
CA GLY A 104 6.15 -2.80 -15.44
C GLY A 104 5.30 -4.04 -15.14
N SER A 105 4.91 -4.25 -13.87
CA SER A 105 4.02 -5.35 -13.49
C SER A 105 2.60 -5.19 -14.03
N ALA A 106 2.10 -3.95 -14.13
CA ALA A 106 0.81 -3.66 -14.77
C ALA A 106 0.84 -3.93 -16.28
N THR A 107 1.92 -3.55 -16.97
CA THR A 107 2.11 -3.78 -18.41
C THR A 107 2.23 -5.27 -18.73
N ARG A 108 3.05 -6.02 -17.97
CA ARG A 108 3.18 -7.49 -18.14
C ARG A 108 1.85 -8.23 -17.98
N ARG A 109 1.01 -7.81 -17.02
CA ARG A 109 -0.34 -8.39 -16.85
C ARG A 109 -1.28 -8.10 -18.02
N ARG A 110 -1.17 -6.92 -18.65
CA ARG A 110 -1.97 -6.56 -19.83
C ARG A 110 -1.59 -7.40 -21.05
N LEU A 111 -0.28 -7.57 -21.28
CA LEU A 111 0.23 -8.40 -22.37
C LEU A 111 -0.26 -9.85 -22.24
N ARG A 112 -0.07 -10.46 -21.06
CA ARG A 112 -0.55 -11.84 -20.78
C ARG A 112 -2.05 -12.05 -20.98
N ARG A 113 -2.89 -11.02 -20.76
CA ARG A 113 -4.34 -11.12 -20.99
C ARG A 113 -4.70 -11.11 -22.48
N ARG A 114 -3.93 -10.40 -23.29
CA ARG A 114 -4.13 -10.32 -24.75
C ARG A 114 -3.84 -11.66 -25.42
N ASP A 115 -2.87 -12.41 -24.92
CA ASP A 115 -2.50 -13.72 -25.44
C ASP A 115 -3.54 -14.82 -25.16
N HIS A 116 -4.58 -14.56 -24.35
CA HIS A 116 -5.60 -15.54 -23.93
C HIS A 116 -7.01 -15.24 -24.48
N GLU A 117 -7.18 -14.22 -25.34
CA GLU A 117 -8.42 -14.03 -26.10
C GLU A 117 -8.34 -14.84 -27.41
N PRO A 118 -9.18 -15.87 -27.62
CA PRO A 118 -9.28 -16.50 -28.94
C PRO A 118 -9.96 -15.53 -29.91
N ALA A 119 -9.45 -15.51 -31.15
CA ALA A 119 -9.93 -14.70 -32.26
C ALA A 119 -11.34 -15.06 -32.70
#